data_AF-A0A495VBT9-F1
#
_entry.id   AF-A0A495VBT9-F1
#
_cell.length_a   1.000
_cell.length_b   1.000
_cell.length_c   1.000
_cell.angle_alpha   90.00
_cell.angle_beta   90.00
_cell.angle_gamma   90.00
#
_symmetry.space_group_name_H-M   'P 1'
#
loop_
_entity.id
_entity.type
_entity.pdbx_description
1 polymer ?
#
loop_
_entity_poly.entity_id
_entity_poly.type
_entity_poly.pdbx_seq_one_letter_code
_entity_poly.pdbx_strand_id
1 'polypeptide(L)'
;MYLRHPYLTLVGATIALLGSALICAAADPPKLQGIYSNMEPSVEQGELIGIEVFILPHIRDDEVAYVALVQFSDGLPTRPQLVDLAIQDDGISFSAVHPIEGEIRFKGSIDMEGLSGRFDALGEVSLPRGESIWQWGASGR
;
A
#
# COMPACT_ATOMS: atom_id res chain seq x y z
N MET A 1 46.13 8.60 -70.52
CA MET A 1 44.66 8.55 -70.48
C MET A 1 44.27 7.15 -70.01
N TYR A 2 43.38 7.06 -69.03
CA TYR A 2 42.86 5.88 -68.30
C TYR A 2 43.59 5.40 -67.02
N LEU A 3 42.86 5.64 -65.92
CA LEU A 3 42.96 5.15 -64.54
C LEU A 3 43.07 3.62 -64.44
N ARG A 4 43.71 3.14 -63.37
CA ARG A 4 43.02 2.40 -62.28
C ARG A 4 43.99 2.08 -61.12
N HIS A 5 43.67 2.62 -59.95
CA HIS A 5 44.24 2.24 -58.65
C HIS A 5 43.60 0.92 -58.18
N PRO A 6 44.39 -0.06 -57.70
CA PRO A 6 43.86 -1.14 -56.88
C PRO A 6 44.03 -0.80 -55.38
N TYR A 7 42.91 -0.97 -54.69
CA TYR A 7 42.63 -0.92 -53.26
C TYR A 7 43.64 -1.67 -52.37
N LEU A 8 43.96 -1.09 -51.21
CA LEU A 8 44.48 -1.70 -49.95
C LEU A 8 44.80 -0.49 -49.02
N THR A 9 44.38 -0.32 -47.76
CA THR A 9 43.79 -1.19 -46.75
C THR A 9 43.26 -0.31 -45.60
N LEU A 10 42.04 -0.59 -45.13
CA LEU A 10 41.63 -0.77 -43.73
C LEU A 10 42.32 0.04 -42.61
N VAL A 11 41.59 0.95 -41.95
CA VAL A 11 41.48 1.17 -40.48
C VAL A 11 40.21 2.03 -40.30
N GLY A 12 39.19 1.77 -39.50
CA GLY A 12 38.97 0.96 -38.30
C GLY A 12 37.92 1.76 -37.50
N ALA A 13 36.65 1.40 -37.65
CA ALA A 13 35.53 2.10 -37.01
C ALA A 13 35.35 1.60 -35.58
N THR A 14 35.80 2.38 -34.59
CA THR A 14 35.61 2.09 -33.17
C THR A 14 34.30 2.75 -32.70
N ILE A 15 33.20 2.00 -32.77
CA ILE A 15 31.93 2.40 -32.15
C ILE A 15 32.02 2.00 -30.66
N ALA A 16 32.26 2.98 -29.79
CA ALA A 16 32.13 2.79 -28.35
C ALA A 16 30.64 2.76 -27.99
N LEU A 17 30.07 1.56 -27.87
CA LEU A 17 28.78 1.33 -27.22
C LEU A 17 28.94 1.60 -25.71
N LEU A 18 28.61 2.82 -25.30
CA LEU A 18 28.31 3.15 -23.91
C LEU A 18 26.97 2.48 -23.55
N GLY A 19 27.04 1.24 -23.06
CA GLY A 19 25.92 0.58 -22.43
C GLY A 19 25.59 1.28 -21.11
N SER A 20 24.58 2.14 -21.13
CA SER A 20 23.96 2.66 -19.91
C SER A 20 23.29 1.49 -19.18
N ALA A 21 24.00 0.90 -18.22
CA ALA A 21 23.38 0.01 -17.25
C ALA A 21 22.40 0.85 -16.42
N LEU A 22 21.11 0.77 -16.78
CA LEU A 22 20.03 1.22 -15.90
C LEU A 22 20.09 0.31 -14.67
N ILE A 23 20.73 0.80 -13.62
CA ILE A 23 20.59 0.23 -12.28
C ILE A 23 19.14 0.50 -11.90
N CYS A 24 18.28 -0.49 -12.14
CA CYS A 24 16.95 -0.50 -11.58
C CYS A 24 17.15 -0.71 -10.08
N ALA A 25 17.20 0.39 -9.32
CA ALA A 25 17.18 0.32 -7.87
C ALA A 25 15.88 -0.37 -7.48
N ALA A 26 15.98 -1.61 -7.00
CA ALA A 26 14.84 -2.33 -6.43
C ALA A 26 14.34 -1.48 -5.25
N ALA A 27 13.13 -0.95 -5.37
CA ALA A 27 12.48 -0.26 -4.27
C ALA A 27 12.33 -1.26 -3.10
N ASP A 28 12.63 -0.81 -1.88
CA ASP A 28 12.41 -1.63 -0.69
C ASP A 28 10.93 -2.07 -0.65
N PRO A 29 10.64 -3.31 -0.26
CA PRO A 29 9.27 -3.78 -0.18
C PRO A 29 8.47 -2.90 0.79
N PRO A 30 7.21 -2.55 0.46
CA PRO A 30 6.40 -1.71 1.32
C PRO A 30 6.21 -2.37 2.70
N LYS A 31 6.35 -1.57 3.76
CA LYS A 31 6.22 -2.06 5.14
C LYS A 31 4.77 -2.44 5.43
N LEU A 32 4.48 -3.69 5.74
CA LEU A 32 3.12 -4.12 6.04
C LEU A 32 2.51 -3.40 7.27
N GLN A 33 3.33 -3.20 8.30
CA GLN A 33 2.90 -2.61 9.57
C GLN A 33 2.65 -1.11 9.44
N GLY A 34 1.63 -0.61 10.15
CA GLY A 34 1.29 0.81 10.17
C GLY A 34 -0.20 1.07 10.21
N ILE A 35 -0.54 2.36 10.33
CA ILE A 35 -1.91 2.87 10.32
C ILE A 35 -2.25 3.32 8.90
N TYR A 36 -3.38 2.85 8.40
CA TYR A 36 -3.95 3.20 7.12
C TYR A 36 -5.35 3.74 7.36
N SER A 37 -5.60 4.99 7.00
CA SER A 37 -6.84 5.65 7.40
C SER A 37 -7.24 6.71 6.40
N ASN A 38 -8.51 6.69 6.02
CA ASN A 38 -9.19 7.83 5.39
C ASN A 38 -10.21 8.46 6.36
N MET A 39 -10.07 8.17 7.66
CA MET A 39 -10.99 8.65 8.67
C MET A 39 -10.78 10.14 8.92
N GLU A 40 -11.83 10.94 8.75
CA GLU A 40 -11.77 12.39 8.87
C GLU A 40 -13.05 13.00 9.43
N PRO A 41 -12.98 14.17 10.11
CA PRO A 41 -14.17 14.89 10.54
C PRO A 41 -14.98 15.40 9.35
N SER A 42 -16.29 15.14 9.36
CA SER A 42 -17.24 15.77 8.45
C SER A 42 -17.39 17.24 8.81
N VAL A 43 -16.99 18.11 7.87
CA VAL A 43 -17.05 19.58 8.00
C VAL A 43 -18.47 20.12 8.21
N GLU A 44 -19.50 19.39 7.79
CA GLU A 44 -20.88 19.88 7.85
C GLU A 44 -21.61 19.51 9.15
N GLN A 45 -21.25 18.39 9.77
CA GLN A 45 -22.04 17.77 10.84
C GLN A 45 -21.26 17.50 12.13
N GLY A 46 -19.94 17.72 12.14
CA GLY A 46 -19.09 17.41 13.31
C GLY A 46 -18.99 15.90 13.59
N GLU A 47 -19.38 15.10 12.61
CA GLU A 47 -19.33 13.65 12.60
C GLU A 47 -17.95 13.15 12.20
N LEU A 48 -17.67 11.87 12.48
CA LEU A 48 -16.46 11.21 12.00
C LEU A 48 -16.85 10.19 10.93
N ILE A 49 -16.21 10.26 9.76
CA ILE A 49 -16.52 9.37 8.64
C ILE A 49 -15.24 8.70 8.16
N GLY A 50 -15.32 7.43 7.79
CA GLY A 50 -14.24 6.69 7.15
C GLY A 50 -13.83 5.44 7.91
N ILE A 51 -12.67 4.91 7.54
CA ILE A 51 -12.17 3.61 7.98
C ILE A 51 -10.73 3.78 8.43
N GLU A 52 -10.39 3.15 9.56
CA GLU A 52 -9.02 3.03 10.05
C GLU A 52 -8.67 1.54 10.16
N VAL A 53 -7.50 1.18 9.60
CA VAL A 53 -6.91 -0.15 9.68
C VAL A 53 -5.50 0.01 10.25
N PHE A 54 -5.26 -0.56 11.42
CA PHE A 54 -3.92 -0.60 12.03
C PHE A 54 -3.37 -2.02 12.01
N ILE A 55 -2.34 -2.26 11.19
CA ILE A 55 -1.70 -3.56 11.05
C ILE A 55 -0.55 -3.70 12.05
N LEU A 56 -0.63 -4.76 12.85
CA LEU A 56 0.30 -5.06 13.94
C LEU A 56 0.90 -6.47 13.75
N PRO A 57 2.21 -6.65 13.98
CA PRO A 57 2.79 -7.98 14.09
C PRO A 57 2.37 -8.64 15.40
N HIS A 58 2.16 -9.96 15.37
CA HIS A 58 2.02 -10.80 16.55
C HIS A 58 2.74 -12.13 16.33
N ILE A 59 2.83 -12.96 17.36
CA ILE A 59 3.42 -14.30 17.27
C ILE A 59 2.29 -15.33 17.27
N ARG A 60 2.30 -16.23 16.29
CA ARG A 60 1.41 -17.39 16.22
C ARG A 60 2.25 -18.60 15.86
N ASP A 61 2.19 -19.66 16.67
CA ASP A 61 2.95 -20.90 16.45
C ASP A 61 4.46 -20.67 16.25
N ASP A 62 5.07 -19.80 17.07
CA ASP A 62 6.48 -19.37 16.99
C ASP A 62 6.89 -18.64 15.69
N GLU A 63 5.93 -18.26 14.85
CA GLU A 63 6.13 -17.50 13.63
C GLU A 63 5.56 -16.08 13.73
N VAL A 64 6.13 -15.14 12.95
CA VAL A 64 5.58 -13.77 12.84
C VAL A 64 4.33 -13.81 11.98
N ALA A 65 3.21 -13.48 12.60
CA ALA A 65 1.91 -13.32 11.95
C ALA A 65 1.42 -11.87 12.11
N TYR A 66 0.28 -11.55 11.52
CA TYR A 66 -0.27 -10.19 11.54
C TYR A 66 -1.74 -10.20 11.89
N VAL A 67 -2.14 -9.15 12.61
CA VAL A 67 -3.53 -8.83 12.90
C VAL A 67 -3.80 -7.40 12.46
N ALA A 68 -5.05 -7.09 12.19
CA ALA A 68 -5.50 -5.74 11.92
C ALA A 68 -6.47 -5.30 13.02
N LEU A 69 -6.28 -4.10 13.54
CA LEU A 69 -7.31 -3.39 14.28
C LEU A 69 -8.13 -2.55 13.29
N VAL A 70 -9.41 -2.87 13.13
CA VAL A 70 -10.29 -2.24 12.14
C VAL A 70 -11.36 -1.44 12.86
N GLN A 71 -11.55 -0.19 12.44
CA GLN A 71 -12.60 0.68 12.96
C GLN A 71 -13.32 1.38 11.81
N PHE A 72 -14.64 1.26 11.79
CA PHE A 72 -15.52 2.00 10.88
C PHE A 72 -16.11 3.20 11.60
N SER A 73 -16.35 4.28 10.87
CA SER A 73 -17.07 5.44 11.35
C SER A 73 -18.01 5.95 10.26
N ASP A 74 -19.31 5.93 10.53
CA ASP A 74 -20.37 6.48 9.68
C ASP A 74 -21.20 7.45 10.53
N GLY A 75 -20.56 8.51 11.03
CA GLY A 75 -21.14 9.42 12.01
C GLY A 75 -20.42 9.34 13.36
N LEU A 76 -20.46 8.15 13.95
CA LEU A 76 -19.75 7.81 15.19
C LEU A 76 -18.83 6.61 14.98
N PRO A 77 -17.64 6.59 15.63
CA PRO A 77 -16.73 5.47 15.52
C PRO A 77 -17.33 4.23 16.19
N THR A 78 -17.22 3.11 15.48
CA THR A 78 -17.53 1.79 16.02
C THR A 78 -16.47 1.35 17.03
N ARG A 79 -16.75 0.28 17.77
CA ARG A 79 -15.71 -0.35 18.61
C ARG A 79 -14.63 -0.94 17.70
N PRO A 80 -13.34 -0.67 17.95
CA PRO A 80 -12.26 -1.30 17.21
C PRO A 80 -12.31 -2.82 17.30
N GLN A 81 -12.10 -3.50 16.18
CA GLN A 81 -12.15 -4.95 16.05
C GLN A 81 -10.76 -5.47 15.73
N LEU A 82 -10.25 -6.41 16.54
CA LEU A 82 -8.99 -7.10 16.23
C LEU A 82 -9.30 -8.33 15.37
N VAL A 83 -8.77 -8.38 14.16
CA VAL A 83 -9.08 -9.42 13.17
C VAL A 83 -7.80 -10.05 12.63
N ASP A 84 -7.87 -11.34 12.26
CA ASP A 84 -6.76 -12.04 11.63
C ASP A 84 -6.49 -11.48 10.24
N LEU A 85 -5.22 -11.22 9.94
CA LEU A 85 -4.79 -10.75 8.63
C LEU A 85 -4.17 -11.92 7.84
N ALA A 86 -4.81 -12.30 6.74
CA ALA A 86 -4.26 -13.26 5.81
C ALA A 86 -3.40 -12.54 4.76
N ILE A 87 -2.12 -12.90 4.68
CA ILE A 87 -1.18 -12.39 3.68
C ILE A 87 -0.99 -13.47 2.60
N GLN A 88 -1.13 -13.06 1.35
CA GLN A 88 -0.96 -13.90 0.15
C GLN A 88 -0.01 -13.19 -0.82
N ASP A 89 0.49 -13.91 -1.83
CA ASP A 89 1.46 -13.38 -2.80
C ASP A 89 0.99 -12.10 -3.52
N ASP A 90 -0.33 -11.90 -3.64
CA ASP A 90 -0.97 -10.79 -4.33
C ASP A 90 -1.62 -9.75 -3.40
N GLY A 91 -1.49 -9.89 -2.07
CA GLY A 91 -2.01 -8.89 -1.15
C GLY A 91 -2.42 -9.40 0.23
N ILE A 92 -3.41 -8.72 0.81
CA ILE A 92 -3.93 -8.99 2.15
C ILE A 92 -5.45 -9.16 2.11
N SER A 93 -5.98 -9.92 3.07
CA SER A 93 -7.42 -10.01 3.29
C SER A 93 -7.76 -10.24 4.76
N PHE A 94 -8.93 -9.78 5.17
CA PHE A 94 -9.50 -10.00 6.50
C PHE A 94 -11.03 -9.87 6.43
N SER A 95 -11.72 -10.35 7.47
CA SER A 95 -13.15 -10.12 7.68
C SER A 95 -13.34 -9.22 8.90
N ALA A 96 -14.31 -8.31 8.85
CA ALA A 96 -14.70 -7.44 9.97
C ALA A 96 -16.22 -7.24 9.98
N VAL A 97 -16.79 -6.81 11.10
CA VAL A 97 -18.23 -6.57 11.23
C VAL A 97 -18.54 -5.08 11.05
N HIS A 98 -19.22 -4.74 9.97
CA HIS A 98 -19.80 -3.42 9.74
C HIS A 98 -21.11 -3.26 10.55
N PRO A 99 -21.41 -2.09 11.13
CA PRO A 99 -22.62 -1.90 11.95
C PRO A 99 -23.93 -2.08 11.16
N ILE A 100 -23.92 -1.78 9.86
CA ILE A 100 -25.10 -1.86 8.99
C ILE A 100 -25.07 -3.12 8.11
N GLU A 101 -23.92 -3.45 7.53
CA GLU A 101 -23.79 -4.50 6.51
C GLU A 101 -23.53 -5.89 7.12
N GLY A 102 -23.19 -5.97 8.41
CA GLY A 102 -22.80 -7.22 9.06
C GLY A 102 -21.36 -7.62 8.74
N GLU A 103 -21.08 -8.92 8.67
CA GLU A 103 -19.73 -9.41 8.32
C GLU A 103 -19.39 -9.07 6.86
N ILE A 104 -18.30 -8.32 6.69
CA ILE A 104 -17.78 -7.90 5.38
C ILE A 104 -16.33 -8.34 5.21
N ARG A 105 -15.95 -8.70 4.00
CA ARG A 105 -14.59 -9.13 3.67
C ARG A 105 -13.84 -8.05 2.89
N PHE A 106 -12.64 -7.74 3.35
CA PHE A 106 -11.66 -6.92 2.65
C PHE A 106 -10.71 -7.78 1.81
N LYS A 107 -10.37 -7.30 0.61
CA LYS A 107 -9.22 -7.77 -0.19
C LYS A 107 -8.50 -6.58 -0.80
N GLY A 108 -7.18 -6.53 -0.69
CA GLY A 108 -6.40 -5.40 -1.20
C GLY A 108 -4.90 -5.62 -1.15
N SER A 109 -4.15 -4.57 -1.48
CA SER A 109 -2.69 -4.55 -1.50
C SER A 109 -2.16 -3.33 -0.74
N ILE A 110 -0.93 -3.45 -0.24
CA ILE A 110 -0.20 -2.36 0.40
C ILE A 110 0.93 -1.93 -0.52
N ASP A 111 1.03 -0.63 -0.76
CA ASP A 111 2.15 -0.02 -1.47
C ASP A 111 2.73 1.15 -0.65
N MET A 112 3.48 2.03 -1.32
CA MET A 112 4.08 3.20 -0.70
C MET A 112 3.06 4.28 -0.32
N GLU A 113 1.92 4.34 -1.01
CA GLU A 113 0.87 5.35 -0.78
C GLU A 113 -0.04 4.93 0.37
N GLY A 114 -0.35 3.63 0.47
CA GLY A 114 -1.16 3.11 1.56
C GLY A 114 -1.71 1.72 1.32
N LEU A 115 -2.93 1.52 1.81
CA LEU A 115 -3.70 0.30 1.65
C LEU A 115 -4.87 0.57 0.70
N SER A 116 -4.88 -0.10 -0.45
CA SER A 116 -5.95 0.02 -1.44
C SER A 116 -6.61 -1.34 -1.65
N GLY A 117 -7.93 -1.36 -1.82
CA GLY A 117 -8.64 -2.62 -1.97
C GLY A 117 -10.14 -2.44 -2.08
N ARG A 118 -10.87 -3.50 -1.76
CA ARG A 118 -12.32 -3.53 -1.84
C ARG A 118 -12.91 -4.31 -0.67
N PHE A 119 -13.96 -3.75 -0.08
CA PHE A 119 -14.92 -4.49 0.73
C PHE A 119 -16.04 -5.02 -0.17
N ASP A 120 -16.49 -6.24 0.07
CA ASP A 120 -17.61 -6.85 -0.66
C ASP A 120 -18.88 -5.99 -0.67
N ALA A 121 -19.25 -5.39 0.47
CA ALA A 121 -20.44 -4.54 0.61
C ALA A 121 -20.18 -3.03 0.45
N LEU A 122 -19.00 -2.52 0.79
CA LEU A 122 -18.70 -1.07 0.76
C LEU A 122 -18.01 -0.61 -0.53
N GLY A 123 -17.57 -1.54 -1.38
CA GLY A 123 -16.88 -1.19 -2.63
C GLY A 123 -15.40 -0.86 -2.44
N GLU A 124 -14.84 -0.13 -3.41
CA GLU A 124 -13.42 0.21 -3.45
C GLU A 124 -13.06 1.25 -2.39
N VAL A 125 -11.91 1.08 -1.77
CA VAL A 125 -11.38 1.97 -0.74
C VAL A 125 -9.89 2.21 -0.96
N SER A 126 -9.46 3.43 -0.64
CA SER A 126 -8.05 3.79 -0.53
C SER A 126 -7.83 4.41 0.85
N LEU A 127 -6.90 3.83 1.59
CA LEU A 127 -6.57 4.17 2.97
C LEU A 127 -5.12 4.64 3.01
N PRO A 128 -4.88 5.95 2.94
CA PRO A 128 -3.53 6.51 3.02
C PRO A 128 -2.80 6.06 4.27
N ARG A 129 -1.50 5.79 4.15
CA ARG A 129 -0.66 5.55 5.33
C ARG A 129 -0.47 6.86 6.09
N GLY A 130 -0.64 6.83 7.41
CA GLY A 130 -0.50 8.05 8.22
C GLY A 130 -0.53 7.84 9.73
N GLU A 131 -0.95 8.88 10.42
CA GLU A 131 -1.22 8.88 11.86
C GLU A 131 -2.72 8.65 12.11
N SER A 132 -3.05 8.07 13.26
CA SER A 132 -4.45 7.95 13.66
C SER A 132 -5.01 9.30 14.08
N ILE A 133 -6.28 9.57 13.76
CA ILE A 133 -6.99 10.76 14.23
C ILE A 133 -7.01 10.84 15.77
N TRP A 134 -6.98 9.69 16.45
CA TRP A 134 -6.93 9.60 17.91
C TRP A 134 -5.62 10.16 18.51
N GLN A 135 -4.58 10.33 17.70
CA GLN A 135 -3.29 10.87 18.13
C GLN A 135 -3.17 12.38 17.91
N TRP A 136 -4.05 13.01 17.12
CA TRP A 136 -3.95 14.44 16.81
C TRP A 136 -4.07 15.33 18.06
N GLY A 137 -5.00 15.00 18.97
CA GLY A 137 -5.13 15.74 20.23
C GLY A 137 -3.97 15.52 21.21
N ALA A 138 -3.25 14.41 21.10
CA ALA A 138 -2.10 14.09 21.95
C ALA A 138 -0.79 14.69 21.42
N SER A 139 -0.72 15.02 20.13
CA SER A 139 0.46 15.61 19.49
C SER A 139 0.53 17.13 19.61
N GLY A 140 -0.48 17.77 20.22
CA GLY A 140 -0.51 19.22 20.45
C GLY A 140 -0.61 20.07 19.18
N ARG A 141 -1.14 19.48 18.09
CA ARG A 141 -1.44 20.17 16.83
C ARG A 141 -2.87 20.70 16.79
#